data_AF-W4UVH5-F1
#
_entry.id   AF-W4UVH5-F1
#
_cell.length_a   1.000
_cell.length_b   1.000
_cell.length_c   1.000
_cell.angle_alpha   90.00
_cell.angle_beta   90.00
_cell.angle_gamma   90.00
#
_symmetry.space_group_name_H-M   'P 1'
#
loop_
_entity.id
_entity.type
_entity.pdbx_description
1 polymer ?
#
loop_
_entity_poly.entity_id
_entity_poly.type
_entity_poly.pdbx_seq_one_letter_code
_entity_poly.pdbx_strand_id
1 'polypeptide(L)'
;MKKIYIFLSLALFWGHTVLAGCVESEARSSKAVIEIIHKVNNYWQTTHPKHGRAFWDNAAYHTGNMEAYFLTGKPEYLQFSKDWAVHNEWKGAKSDNKANWKYGYGESDDYVLFGDYQICFQVYADLYNLEPDAYKIARAREVMEYQMSTPERDYWWWLMACIW
;
A
#
# COMPACT_ATOMS: atom_id res chain seq x y z
N MET A 1 1.49 -32.61 81.60
CA MET A 1 2.78 -31.96 81.28
C MET A 1 2.68 -31.29 79.92
N LYS A 2 3.09 -30.01 79.84
CA LYS A 2 3.27 -29.15 78.65
C LYS A 2 1.98 -28.75 77.88
N LYS A 3 1.45 -27.53 78.07
CA LYS A 3 1.89 -26.19 77.58
C LYS A 3 1.15 -25.85 76.25
N ILE A 4 0.25 -24.84 76.23
CA ILE A 4 0.50 -23.42 75.80
C ILE A 4 0.45 -23.28 74.25
N TYR A 5 -0.16 -22.32 73.54
CA TYR A 5 -0.92 -21.06 73.76
C TYR A 5 -1.66 -20.75 72.42
N ILE A 6 -2.89 -20.23 72.44
CA ILE A 6 -3.30 -18.82 72.12
C ILE A 6 -2.94 -18.35 70.69
N PHE A 7 -3.93 -18.02 69.85
CA PHE A 7 -4.31 -16.63 69.52
C PHE A 7 -5.44 -16.55 68.49
N LEU A 8 -6.50 -15.84 68.91
CA LEU A 8 -7.49 -15.20 68.05
C LEU A 8 -6.82 -14.37 66.95
N SER A 9 -7.40 -14.40 65.76
CA SER A 9 -7.57 -13.18 64.94
C SER A 9 -8.60 -13.44 63.84
N LEU A 10 -9.87 -13.24 64.18
CA LEU A 10 -10.80 -12.62 63.23
C LEU A 10 -10.34 -11.19 63.04
N ALA A 11 -10.00 -10.79 61.82
CA ALA A 11 -10.38 -9.50 61.23
C ALA A 11 -9.72 -9.29 59.86
N LEU A 12 -10.50 -8.70 58.94
CA LEU A 12 -10.12 -8.04 57.69
C LEU A 12 -9.76 -9.01 56.55
N PHE A 13 -10.66 -9.40 55.63
CA PHE A 13 -11.44 -8.51 54.75
C PHE A 13 -10.73 -7.18 54.52
N TRP A 14 -9.75 -7.17 53.62
CA TRP A 14 -9.54 -6.06 52.69
C TRP A 14 -8.88 -6.57 51.42
N GLY A 15 -9.46 -6.17 50.31
CA GLY A 15 -9.35 -6.85 49.03
C GLY A 15 -8.01 -6.65 48.34
N HIS A 16 -7.60 -7.69 47.63
CA HIS A 16 -6.93 -7.58 46.35
C HIS A 16 -7.48 -8.68 45.46
N THR A 17 -8.71 -8.50 44.97
CA THR A 17 -9.04 -8.98 43.63
C THR A 17 -8.17 -8.18 42.68
N VAL A 18 -6.94 -8.65 42.45
CA VAL A 18 -6.19 -8.30 41.25
C VAL A 18 -7.06 -8.83 40.12
N LEU A 19 -7.83 -7.92 39.53
CA LEU A 19 -8.36 -8.09 38.20
C LEU A 19 -7.16 -8.44 37.34
N ALA A 20 -7.00 -9.73 37.07
CA ALA A 20 -6.40 -10.18 35.84
C ALA A 20 -7.31 -9.65 34.75
N GLY A 21 -7.13 -8.35 34.42
CA GLY A 21 -7.45 -7.83 33.12
C GLY A 21 -6.54 -8.58 32.17
N CYS A 22 -6.94 -9.80 31.81
CA CYS A 22 -6.64 -10.31 30.51
C CYS A 22 -7.17 -9.22 29.58
N VAL A 23 -6.27 -8.38 29.06
CA VAL A 23 -6.56 -7.64 27.85
C VAL A 23 -6.74 -8.73 26.82
N GLU A 24 -7.97 -9.24 26.75
CA GLU A 24 -8.44 -10.03 25.64
C GLU A 24 -8.21 -9.11 24.44
N SER A 25 -7.21 -9.44 23.62
CA SER A 25 -7.06 -8.76 22.35
C SER A 25 -8.37 -9.03 21.63
N GLU A 26 -9.27 -8.04 21.59
CA GLU A 26 -10.52 -8.18 20.83
C GLU A 26 -10.12 -8.71 19.47
N ALA A 27 -10.54 -9.93 19.16
CA ALA A 27 -10.44 -10.46 17.82
C ALA A 27 -11.26 -9.50 16.96
N ARG A 28 -10.58 -8.53 16.34
CA ARG A 28 -11.25 -7.46 15.63
C ARG A 28 -11.99 -8.11 14.47
N SER A 29 -13.32 -8.07 14.54
CA SER A 29 -14.12 -8.68 13.49
C SER A 29 -13.73 -8.10 12.13
N SER A 30 -13.82 -8.90 11.07
CA SER A 30 -13.53 -8.44 9.70
C SER A 30 -14.31 -7.17 9.35
N LYS A 31 -15.54 -7.04 9.86
CA LYS A 31 -16.35 -5.82 9.73
C LYS A 31 -15.68 -4.59 10.34
N ALA A 32 -15.18 -4.70 11.58
CA ALA A 32 -14.50 -3.60 12.26
C ALA A 32 -13.18 -3.21 11.57
N VAL A 33 -12.53 -4.13 10.84
CA VAL A 33 -11.35 -3.83 10.01
C VAL A 33 -11.77 -3.10 8.73
N ILE A 34 -12.81 -3.57 8.03
CA ILE A 34 -13.36 -2.92 6.83
C ILE A 34 -13.80 -1.48 7.12
N GLU A 35 -14.40 -1.22 8.28
CA GLU A 35 -14.78 0.13 8.70
C GLU A 35 -13.56 1.07 8.85
N ILE A 36 -12.41 0.57 9.32
CA ILE A 36 -11.16 1.34 9.35
C ILE A 36 -10.69 1.62 7.93
N ILE A 37 -10.68 0.60 7.05
CA ILE A 37 -10.25 0.75 5.66
C ILE A 37 -11.05 1.87 5.01
N HIS A 38 -12.37 1.87 5.20
CA HIS A 38 -13.21 2.96 4.72
C HIS A 38 -12.84 4.31 5.30
N LYS A 39 -12.67 4.40 6.63
CA LYS A 39 -12.31 5.66 7.29
C LYS A 39 -11.00 6.22 6.75
N VAL A 40 -9.95 5.41 6.65
CA VAL A 40 -8.62 5.83 6.21
C VAL A 40 -8.63 6.20 4.72
N ASN A 41 -9.17 5.34 3.86
CA ASN A 41 -9.13 5.58 2.42
C ASN A 41 -10.01 6.76 2.01
N ASN A 42 -11.20 6.91 2.62
CA ASN A 42 -12.05 8.09 2.38
C ASN A 42 -11.37 9.38 2.87
N TYR A 43 -10.69 9.35 4.02
CA TYR A 43 -9.97 10.52 4.52
C TYR A 43 -8.87 10.95 3.55
N TRP A 44 -8.09 10.01 3.04
CA TRP A 44 -7.03 10.31 2.08
C TRP A 44 -7.58 10.94 0.80
N GLN A 45 -8.58 10.31 0.16
CA GLN A 45 -9.15 10.81 -1.10
C GLN A 45 -9.84 12.17 -0.96
N THR A 46 -10.51 12.43 0.18
CA THR A 46 -11.18 13.72 0.42
C THR A 46 -10.19 14.85 0.70
N THR A 47 -9.03 14.54 1.29
CA THR A 47 -7.97 15.53 1.58
C THR A 47 -6.98 15.70 0.43
N HIS A 48 -6.94 14.77 -0.53
CA HIS A 48 -6.07 14.81 -1.71
C HIS A 48 -6.89 14.69 -3.02
N PRO A 49 -7.83 15.62 -3.30
CA PRO A 49 -8.71 15.51 -4.47
C PRO A 49 -8.01 15.77 -5.81
N LYS A 50 -6.77 16.27 -5.80
CA LYS A 50 -5.98 16.50 -7.02
C LYS A 50 -4.93 15.40 -7.14
N HIS A 51 -4.95 14.70 -8.27
CA HIS A 51 -3.99 13.65 -8.55
C HIS A 51 -2.58 14.21 -8.79
N GLY A 52 -1.58 13.50 -8.25
CA GLY A 52 -0.17 13.77 -8.49
C GLY A 52 0.42 12.92 -9.62
N ARG A 53 1.73 13.08 -9.83
CA ARG A 53 2.50 12.32 -10.83
C ARG A 53 2.55 10.81 -10.52
N ALA A 54 2.93 10.02 -11.52
CA ALA A 54 3.05 8.56 -11.47
C ALA A 54 4.26 8.00 -10.68
N PHE A 55 4.93 8.84 -9.87
CA PHE A 55 6.10 8.44 -9.10
C PHE A 55 5.71 7.55 -7.90
N TRP A 56 6.71 6.86 -7.33
CA TRP A 56 6.50 5.74 -6.42
C TRP A 56 5.64 6.04 -5.20
N ASP A 57 5.74 7.25 -4.65
CA ASP A 57 5.02 7.70 -3.47
C ASP A 57 3.50 7.70 -3.70
N ASN A 58 3.06 8.23 -4.84
CA ASN A 58 1.66 8.19 -5.22
C ASN A 58 1.24 6.79 -5.70
N ALA A 59 2.08 6.13 -6.50
CA ALA A 59 1.78 4.81 -7.04
C ALA A 59 1.60 3.76 -5.92
N ALA A 60 2.39 3.82 -4.85
CA ALA A 60 2.27 2.94 -3.69
C ALA A 60 0.95 3.16 -2.93
N TYR A 61 0.42 4.39 -2.88
CA TYR A 61 -0.94 4.59 -2.40
C TYR A 61 -1.96 3.90 -3.31
N HIS A 62 -1.79 4.03 -4.64
CA HIS A 62 -2.74 3.48 -5.59
C HIS A 62 -2.77 1.94 -5.60
N THR A 63 -1.66 1.24 -5.32
CA THR A 63 -1.68 -0.22 -5.13
C THR A 63 -2.54 -0.60 -3.91
N GLY A 64 -2.37 0.09 -2.77
CA GLY A 64 -3.21 -0.10 -1.60
C GLY A 64 -4.69 0.26 -1.84
N ASN A 65 -4.96 1.29 -2.65
CA ASN A 65 -6.32 1.67 -3.04
C ASN A 65 -6.97 0.62 -3.95
N MET A 66 -6.22 0.01 -4.88
CA MET A 66 -6.71 -1.10 -5.70
C MET A 66 -7.04 -2.32 -4.84
N GLU A 67 -6.21 -2.65 -3.85
CA GLU A 67 -6.50 -3.73 -2.90
C GLU A 67 -7.77 -3.43 -2.06
N ALA A 68 -7.92 -2.18 -1.60
CA ALA A 68 -9.14 -1.75 -0.92
C ALA A 68 -10.38 -1.85 -1.83
N TYR A 69 -10.25 -1.56 -3.13
CA TYR A 69 -11.32 -1.78 -4.09
C TYR A 69 -11.64 -3.27 -4.26
N PHE A 70 -10.65 -4.14 -4.46
CA PHE A 70 -10.87 -5.58 -4.61
C PHE A 70 -11.52 -6.20 -3.38
N LEU A 71 -11.16 -5.74 -2.18
CA LEU A 71 -11.73 -6.22 -0.93
C LEU A 71 -13.17 -5.73 -0.70
N THR A 72 -13.46 -4.47 -1.02
CA THR A 72 -14.72 -3.81 -0.60
C THR A 72 -15.73 -3.59 -1.72
N GLY A 73 -15.30 -3.68 -2.98
CA GLY A 73 -16.12 -3.37 -4.16
C GLY A 73 -16.54 -1.90 -4.29
N LYS A 74 -15.97 -0.99 -3.48
CA LYS A 74 -16.43 0.40 -3.41
C LYS A 74 -16.04 1.18 -4.69
N PRO A 75 -17.00 1.62 -5.52
CA PRO A 75 -16.73 2.14 -6.86
C PRO A 75 -15.91 3.44 -6.87
N GLU A 76 -16.00 4.27 -5.83
CA GLU A 76 -15.24 5.50 -5.71
C GLU A 76 -13.73 5.22 -5.61
N TYR A 77 -13.32 4.08 -5.04
CA TYR A 77 -11.91 3.69 -4.96
C TYR A 77 -11.37 3.35 -6.33
N LEU A 78 -12.11 2.58 -7.12
CA LEU A 78 -11.75 2.30 -8.51
C LEU A 78 -11.65 3.59 -9.33
N GLN A 79 -12.64 4.47 -9.21
CA GLN A 79 -12.66 5.72 -9.96
C GLN A 79 -11.46 6.61 -9.63
N PHE A 80 -11.08 6.70 -8.35
CA PHE A 80 -9.91 7.49 -7.93
C PHE A 80 -8.60 7.00 -8.57
N SER A 81 -8.40 5.68 -8.70
CA SER A 81 -7.23 5.13 -9.42
C SER A 81 -7.34 5.31 -10.94
N LYS A 82 -8.54 5.21 -11.53
CA LYS A 82 -8.76 5.47 -12.96
C LYS A 82 -8.41 6.92 -13.32
N ASP A 83 -8.88 7.88 -12.53
CA ASP A 83 -8.64 9.30 -12.76
C ASP A 83 -7.16 9.65 -12.64
N TRP A 84 -6.44 9.06 -11.68
CA TRP A 84 -4.99 9.19 -11.57
C TRP A 84 -4.24 8.57 -12.76
N ALA A 85 -4.66 7.40 -13.25
CA ALA A 85 -4.05 6.77 -14.41
C ALA A 85 -4.26 7.62 -15.68
N VAL A 86 -5.45 8.19 -15.86
CA VAL A 86 -5.76 9.13 -16.95
C VAL A 86 -4.93 10.41 -16.83
N HIS A 87 -4.82 10.99 -15.63
CA HIS A 87 -3.98 12.17 -15.37
C HIS A 87 -2.51 11.95 -15.79
N ASN A 88 -1.99 10.74 -15.57
CA ASN A 88 -0.63 10.36 -15.93
C ASN A 88 -0.50 9.76 -17.32
N GLU A 89 -1.56 9.80 -18.13
CA GLU A 89 -1.58 9.30 -19.51
C GLU A 89 -1.19 7.83 -19.63
N TRP A 90 -1.41 7.03 -18.58
CA TRP A 90 -1.00 5.62 -18.50
C TRP A 90 0.52 5.42 -18.66
N LYS A 91 1.30 6.40 -18.22
CA LYS A 91 2.77 6.40 -18.27
C LYS A 91 3.39 6.67 -16.90
N GLY A 92 4.56 6.08 -16.67
CA GLY A 92 5.53 6.54 -15.67
C GLY A 92 6.26 7.77 -16.18
N ALA A 93 7.59 7.76 -16.15
CA ALA A 93 8.42 8.79 -16.78
C ALA A 93 8.16 8.87 -18.30
N LYS A 94 8.09 10.09 -18.84
CA LYS A 94 7.47 10.36 -20.16
C LYS A 94 8.45 10.47 -21.34
N SER A 95 9.75 10.27 -21.15
CA SER A 95 10.71 10.36 -22.27
C SER A 95 10.48 9.24 -23.28
N ASP A 96 10.36 9.58 -24.57
CA ASP A 96 10.28 8.62 -25.67
C ASP A 96 11.66 8.33 -26.28
N ASN A 97 12.70 9.09 -25.90
CA ASN A 97 14.06 8.88 -26.38
C ASN A 97 14.80 7.81 -25.57
N LYS A 98 14.74 6.55 -26.03
CA LYS A 98 15.38 5.40 -25.40
C LYS A 98 16.89 5.57 -25.14
N ALA A 99 17.59 6.34 -25.96
CA ALA A 99 19.02 6.61 -25.77
C ALA A 99 19.32 7.41 -24.49
N ASN A 100 18.33 8.11 -23.94
CA ASN A 100 18.46 8.92 -22.72
C ASN A 100 17.86 8.23 -21.49
N TRP A 101 17.30 7.02 -21.63
CA TRP A 101 16.62 6.35 -20.52
C TRP A 101 17.61 5.95 -19.42
N LYS A 102 17.26 6.24 -18.17
CA LYS A 102 18.09 6.05 -16.97
C LYS A 102 17.38 5.16 -15.94
N TYR A 103 18.17 4.43 -15.15
CA TYR A 103 17.70 3.57 -14.05
C TYR A 103 18.37 3.86 -12.69
N GLY A 104 19.22 4.90 -12.62
CA GLY A 104 19.64 5.46 -11.33
C GLY A 104 18.51 6.27 -10.69
N TYR A 105 18.73 6.83 -9.50
CA TYR A 105 17.73 7.70 -8.89
C TYR A 105 17.56 9.00 -9.68
N GLY A 106 16.30 9.37 -9.91
CA GLY A 106 15.93 10.70 -10.35
C GLY A 106 14.48 10.81 -10.73
N GLU A 107 14.05 12.06 -10.88
CA GLU A 107 12.63 12.40 -10.95
C GLU A 107 12.22 13.05 -12.27
N SER A 108 13.15 13.23 -13.21
CA SER A 108 12.82 13.73 -14.55
C SER A 108 12.26 12.64 -15.45
N ASP A 109 11.72 13.04 -16.60
CA ASP A 109 11.12 12.11 -17.56
C ASP A 109 12.10 11.15 -18.23
N ASP A 110 13.41 11.33 -18.07
CA ASP A 110 14.43 10.39 -18.56
C ASP A 110 14.53 9.10 -17.72
N TYR A 111 14.00 9.08 -16.51
CA TYR A 111 14.17 7.97 -15.56
C TYR A 111 13.17 6.82 -15.80
N VAL A 112 12.98 6.44 -17.06
CA VAL A 112 12.00 5.45 -17.52
C VAL A 112 12.33 4.03 -17.04
N LEU A 113 13.62 3.72 -16.87
CA LEU A 113 14.09 2.41 -16.42
C LEU A 113 14.29 2.34 -14.90
N PHE A 114 13.95 3.43 -14.19
CA PHE A 114 14.02 3.47 -12.74
C PHE A 114 12.71 2.91 -12.14
N GLY A 115 12.82 1.89 -11.29
CA GLY A 115 11.69 1.17 -10.70
C GLY A 115 10.64 2.06 -10.02
N ASP A 116 11.03 3.19 -9.46
CA ASP A 116 10.09 4.15 -8.84
C ASP A 116 9.11 4.77 -9.85
N TYR A 117 9.45 4.81 -11.13
CA TYR A 117 8.54 5.20 -12.21
C TYR A 117 7.79 4.01 -12.84
N GLN A 118 8.06 2.78 -12.39
CA GLN A 118 7.49 1.56 -12.97
C GLN A 118 6.42 0.92 -12.09
N ILE A 119 6.43 1.14 -10.77
CA ILE A 119 5.37 0.66 -9.86
C ILE A 119 3.97 1.06 -10.32
N CYS A 120 3.82 2.23 -10.98
CA CYS A 120 2.54 2.65 -11.55
C CYS A 120 1.93 1.64 -12.54
N PHE A 121 2.77 0.83 -13.21
CA PHE A 121 2.34 -0.20 -14.15
C PHE A 121 1.54 -1.33 -13.48
N GLN A 122 1.71 -1.56 -12.17
CA GLN A 122 0.87 -2.53 -11.44
C GLN A 122 -0.59 -2.08 -11.42
N VAL A 123 -0.83 -0.83 -11.03
CA VAL A 123 -2.16 -0.23 -11.02
C VAL A 123 -2.76 -0.22 -12.42
N TYR A 124 -1.95 0.08 -13.45
CA TYR A 124 -2.44 0.08 -14.83
C TYR A 124 -2.81 -1.34 -15.31
N ALA A 125 -2.06 -2.36 -14.90
CA ALA A 125 -2.38 -3.75 -15.18
C ALA A 125 -3.67 -4.20 -14.47
N ASP A 126 -3.88 -3.81 -13.21
CA ASP A 126 -5.12 -4.08 -12.48
C ASP A 126 -6.34 -3.43 -13.16
N LEU A 127 -6.21 -2.16 -13.55
CA LEU A 127 -7.25 -1.43 -14.29
C LEU A 127 -7.51 -2.02 -15.69
N TYR A 128 -6.49 -2.57 -16.34
CA TYR A 128 -6.62 -3.31 -17.59
C TYR A 128 -7.36 -4.64 -17.38
N ASN A 129 -7.04 -5.40 -16.33
CA ASN A 129 -7.70 -6.67 -16.04
C ASN A 129 -9.20 -6.51 -15.77
N LEU A 130 -9.60 -5.38 -15.16
CA LEU A 130 -11.01 -5.05 -14.93
C LEU A 130 -11.75 -4.60 -16.20
N GLU A 131 -11.08 -3.84 -17.06
CA GLU A 131 -11.65 -3.27 -18.28
C GLU A 131 -10.56 -3.20 -19.36
N PRO A 132 -10.39 -4.27 -20.15
CA PRO A 132 -9.28 -4.37 -21.09
C PRO A 132 -9.31 -3.30 -22.17
N ASP A 133 -8.22 -2.54 -22.27
CA ASP A 133 -7.93 -1.68 -23.42
C ASP A 133 -6.41 -1.58 -23.61
N ALA A 134 -5.93 -1.81 -24.83
CA ALA A 134 -4.52 -1.93 -25.15
C ALA A 134 -3.70 -0.69 -24.72
N TYR A 135 -4.28 0.51 -24.78
CA TYR A 135 -3.56 1.73 -24.42
C TYR A 135 -3.16 1.76 -22.93
N LYS A 136 -3.91 1.07 -22.05
CA LYS A 136 -3.67 1.10 -20.59
C LYS A 136 -2.35 0.46 -20.19
N ILE A 137 -1.89 -0.52 -20.97
CA ILE A 137 -0.64 -1.25 -20.71
C ILE A 137 0.43 -1.03 -21.78
N ALA A 138 0.15 -0.19 -22.79
CA ALA A 138 1.07 0.02 -23.92
C ALA A 138 2.45 0.51 -23.45
N ARG A 139 2.49 1.50 -22.54
CA ARG A 139 3.75 2.00 -21.98
C ARG A 139 4.44 0.99 -21.09
N ALA A 140 3.69 0.27 -20.25
CA ALA A 140 4.24 -0.76 -19.39
C ALA A 140 4.95 -1.84 -20.23
N ARG A 141 4.30 -2.32 -21.29
CA ARG A 141 4.91 -3.28 -22.22
C ARG A 141 6.13 -2.70 -22.92
N GLU A 142 6.03 -1.49 -23.47
CA GLU A 142 7.17 -0.82 -24.13
C GLU A 142 8.41 -0.77 -23.22
N VAL A 143 8.24 -0.30 -21.99
CA VAL A 143 9.32 -0.10 -21.04
C VAL A 143 9.89 -1.43 -20.55
N MET A 144 9.03 -2.35 -20.10
CA MET A 144 9.48 -3.61 -19.51
C MET A 144 10.06 -4.56 -20.57
N GLU A 145 9.47 -4.63 -21.77
CA GLU A 145 10.02 -5.44 -22.88
C GLU A 145 11.37 -4.87 -23.35
N TYR A 146 11.53 -3.55 -23.40
CA TYR A 146 12.84 -2.94 -23.69
C TYR A 146 13.86 -3.25 -22.58
N GLN A 147 13.51 -3.07 -21.30
CA GLN A 147 14.39 -3.37 -20.18
C GLN A 147 14.86 -4.84 -20.17
N MET A 148 13.97 -5.78 -20.49
CA MET A 148 14.33 -7.20 -20.60
C MET A 148 15.22 -7.53 -21.80
N SER A 149 15.27 -6.65 -22.81
CA SER A 149 16.09 -6.84 -24.01
C SER A 149 17.55 -6.41 -23.83
N THR A 150 17.85 -5.67 -22.77
CA THR A 150 19.19 -5.12 -22.54
C THR A 150 20.08 -6.09 -21.74
N PRO A 151 21.42 -5.93 -21.76
CA PRO A 151 22.33 -6.83 -21.03
C PRO A 151 22.45 -6.53 -19.53
N GLU A 152 21.99 -5.37 -19.05
CA GLU A 152 22.10 -4.95 -17.66
C GLU A 152 21.28 -5.86 -16.72
N ARG A 153 21.77 -6.08 -15.49
CA ARG A 153 21.16 -7.00 -14.50
C ARG A 153 20.99 -6.38 -13.12
N ASP A 154 21.35 -5.11 -12.99
CA ASP A 154 21.42 -4.35 -11.74
C ASP A 154 20.31 -3.29 -11.65
N TYR A 155 19.24 -3.41 -12.44
CA TYR A 155 18.08 -2.52 -12.38
C TYR A 155 17.47 -2.40 -10.97
N TRP A 156 17.48 -3.51 -10.21
CA TRP A 156 16.98 -3.57 -8.83
C TRP A 156 18.12 -3.47 -7.81
N TRP A 157 18.83 -2.34 -7.84
CA TRP A 157 20.02 -2.11 -7.02
C TRP A 157 19.72 -1.66 -5.58
N TRP A 158 18.45 -1.33 -5.24
CA TRP A 158 18.02 -0.97 -3.89
C TRP A 158 16.82 -1.81 -3.45
N LEU A 159 16.72 -2.07 -2.14
CA LEU A 159 15.73 -3.00 -1.58
C LEU A 159 14.28 -2.66 -1.96
N MET A 160 13.91 -1.37 -2.03
CA MET A 160 12.53 -0.98 -2.35
C MET A 160 12.13 -1.33 -3.79
N ALA A 161 13.10 -1.54 -4.71
CA ALA A 161 12.82 -2.01 -6.06
C ALA A 161 12.16 -3.40 -6.10
N CYS A 162 12.31 -4.19 -5.03
CA CYS A 162 11.74 -5.54 -4.91
C CYS A 162 10.47 -5.60 -4.02
N ILE A 163 10.15 -4.53 -3.29
CA ILE A 163 9.08 -4.54 -2.27
C ILE A 163 7.73 -4.14 -2.85
N TRP A 164 7.74 -3.33 -3.90
CA TRP A 164 6.54 -3.00 -4.63
C TRP A 164 6.28 -4.00 -5.73
#